data_AF-A0A914G6I9-F1
#
_entry.id   AF-A0A914G6I9-F1
#
_cell.length_a   1.000
_cell.length_b   1.000
_cell.length_c   1.000
_cell.angle_alpha   90.00
_cell.angle_beta   90.00
_cell.angle_gamma   90.00
#
_symmetry.space_group_name_H-M   'P 1'
#
loop_
_entity.id
_entity.type
_entity.pdbx_description
1 polymer ?
#
loop_
_entity_poly.entity_id
_entity_poly.type
_entity_poly.pdbx_seq_one_letter_code
_entity_poly.pdbx_strand_id
1 'polypeptide(L)'
;EKWKNGILLVYDLGGGTFDVSVIKVTDGCCEVLAVGGDDHLGGEDFDNILVKYAVSEFQRKQKHDVSNNARALCRLKAACEDAKRYLSKSTFASIEVEELFDGDDLHCKITQARFNELCKDLIERTLDPVKKVLKDAKLQKSDINYVLLVGGSTRIPLIQKTLSEFFDNKNLNFDINPDEAVANGAAILAAHLSKHFDTSIQNIRLLDVIPRSLGWESYNGPDDKIGFFRVAFPRNTKFPCETKQFACTRFDNQKEAEFNIYEGEDRLVQNNKLLGRFSLTHITPAPARVTEIEVTSVIDENGIFTVTAMDKQNGSTNSLAILQDKGRLTENELIKM
;
A
#
# COMPACT_ATOMS: atom_id res chain seq x y z
N GLU A 1 17.31 24.34 -3.49
CA GLU A 1 17.78 24.13 -4.89
C GLU A 1 18.01 22.66 -5.24
N LYS A 2 18.61 21.86 -4.35
CA LYS A 2 18.97 20.44 -4.57
C LYS A 2 17.86 19.52 -5.10
N TRP A 3 16.58 19.85 -4.87
CA TRP A 3 15.42 19.01 -5.21
C TRP A 3 14.47 19.64 -6.23
N LYS A 4 14.87 20.75 -6.89
CA LYS A 4 13.95 21.48 -7.80
C LYS A 4 13.55 20.65 -9.02
N ASN A 5 14.45 19.82 -9.52
CA ASN A 5 14.25 19.00 -10.70
C ASN A 5 14.94 17.64 -10.52
N GLY A 6 14.19 16.55 -10.69
CA GLY A 6 14.73 15.20 -10.64
C GLY A 6 13.68 14.13 -10.42
N ILE A 7 14.12 12.88 -10.51
CA ILE A 7 13.32 11.69 -10.21
C ILE A 7 13.81 11.10 -8.89
N LEU A 8 12.88 10.93 -7.97
CA LEU A 8 13.11 10.35 -6.67
C LEU A 8 12.46 8.96 -6.62
N LEU A 9 13.10 8.04 -5.92
CA LEU A 9 12.44 6.87 -5.38
C LEU A 9 12.31 7.04 -3.88
N VAL A 10 11.08 6.98 -3.37
CA VAL A 10 10.77 6.91 -1.95
C VAL A 10 10.66 5.44 -1.58
N TYR A 11 11.47 5.01 -0.62
CA TYR A 11 11.42 3.68 -0.02
C TYR A 11 10.93 3.85 1.41
N ASP A 12 9.66 3.57 1.65
CA ASP A 12 9.02 3.69 2.96
C ASP A 12 8.82 2.31 3.58
N LEU A 13 9.62 1.98 4.59
CA LEU A 13 9.48 0.73 5.33
C LEU A 13 9.15 1.04 6.79
N GLY A 14 7.85 1.00 7.08
CA GLY A 14 7.28 1.33 8.37
C GLY A 14 7.30 0.16 9.36
N GLY A 15 6.35 0.22 10.31
CA GLY A 15 6.16 -0.82 11.33
C GLY A 15 5.41 -2.05 10.83
N GLY A 16 4.48 -1.90 9.88
CA GLY A 16 3.66 -3.00 9.35
C GLY A 16 3.39 -2.95 7.85
N THR A 17 3.75 -1.85 7.17
CA THR A 17 3.59 -1.68 5.72
C THR A 17 4.91 -1.29 5.07
N PHE A 18 5.02 -1.66 3.80
CA PHE A 18 6.12 -1.30 2.94
C PHE A 18 5.57 -0.66 1.67
N ASP A 19 5.97 0.59 1.41
CA ASP A 19 5.53 1.36 0.25
C ASP A 19 6.74 1.86 -0.54
N VAL A 20 6.61 1.86 -1.87
CA VAL A 20 7.61 2.38 -2.81
C VAL A 20 6.92 3.27 -3.83
N SER A 21 7.43 4.48 -3.98
CA SER A 21 6.90 5.45 -4.93
C SER A 21 8.01 6.05 -5.78
N VAL A 22 7.78 6.14 -7.08
CA VAL A 22 8.65 6.90 -7.99
C VAL A 22 7.99 8.24 -8.26
N ILE A 23 8.69 9.33 -7.91
CA ILE A 23 8.15 10.68 -7.98
C ILE A 23 9.05 11.53 -8.85
N LYS A 24 8.47 12.21 -9.83
CA LYS A 24 9.14 13.24 -10.61
C LYS A 24 8.83 14.60 -10.01
N VAL A 25 9.87 15.35 -9.68
CA VAL A 25 9.75 16.73 -9.20
C VAL A 25 10.20 17.67 -10.31
N THR A 26 9.38 18.69 -10.59
CA THR A 26 9.68 19.75 -11.56
C THR A 26 9.11 21.07 -11.06
N ASP A 27 9.99 21.97 -10.60
CA ASP A 27 9.69 23.35 -10.20
C ASP A 27 8.38 23.52 -9.39
N GLY A 28 8.25 22.75 -8.28
CA GLY A 28 7.08 22.81 -7.38
C GLY A 28 5.94 21.86 -7.73
N CYS A 29 6.02 21.15 -8.86
CA CYS A 29 5.13 20.04 -9.20
C CYS A 29 5.75 18.72 -8.77
N CYS A 30 5.04 17.95 -7.94
CA CYS A 30 5.37 16.57 -7.59
C CYS A 30 4.39 15.65 -8.31
N GLU A 31 4.91 14.86 -9.24
CA GLU A 31 4.15 13.91 -10.04
C GLU A 31 4.54 12.49 -9.66
N VAL A 32 3.59 11.72 -9.11
CA VAL A 32 3.78 10.30 -8.85
C VAL A 32 3.69 9.57 -10.19
N LEU A 33 4.74 8.82 -10.52
CA LEU A 33 4.83 8.06 -11.77
C LEU A 33 4.34 6.63 -11.59
N ALA A 34 4.69 6.02 -10.46
CA ALA A 34 4.26 4.67 -10.11
C ALA A 34 4.36 4.44 -8.60
N VAL A 35 3.47 3.60 -8.09
CA VAL A 35 3.47 3.16 -6.69
C VAL A 35 3.37 1.63 -6.59
N GLY A 36 3.88 1.08 -5.50
CA GLY A 36 3.85 -0.34 -5.19
C GLY A 36 4.25 -0.57 -3.75
N GLY A 37 4.17 -1.81 -3.28
CA GLY A 37 4.41 -2.10 -1.88
C GLY A 37 3.94 -3.48 -1.48
N ASP A 38 3.98 -3.72 -0.17
CA ASP A 38 3.44 -4.88 0.54
C ASP A 38 2.76 -4.38 1.83
N ASP A 39 1.44 -4.48 1.88
CA ASP A 39 0.59 -3.99 2.99
C ASP A 39 0.78 -4.80 4.29
N HIS A 40 1.55 -5.90 4.25
CA HIS A 40 1.75 -6.82 5.37
C HIS A 40 3.24 -7.11 5.60
N LEU A 41 4.09 -6.11 5.34
CA LEU A 41 5.53 -6.21 5.51
C LEU A 41 6.06 -4.98 6.25
N GLY A 42 6.67 -5.16 7.41
CA GLY A 42 7.27 -4.05 8.14
C GLY A 42 8.18 -4.44 9.30
N GLY A 43 8.45 -3.46 10.15
CA GLY A 43 9.25 -3.58 11.37
C GLY A 43 8.88 -4.76 12.26
N GLU A 44 7.60 -5.08 12.35
CA GLU A 44 7.07 -6.19 13.16
C GLU A 44 7.51 -7.56 12.65
N ASP A 45 7.68 -7.75 11.34
CA ASP A 45 8.19 -9.01 10.78
C ASP A 45 9.63 -9.27 11.21
N PHE A 46 10.46 -8.21 11.26
CA PHE A 46 11.81 -8.29 11.78
C PHE A 46 11.84 -8.61 13.27
N ASP A 47 10.92 -8.02 14.05
CA ASP A 47 10.77 -8.34 15.48
C ASP A 47 10.36 -9.80 15.65
N ASN A 48 9.42 -10.30 14.85
CA ASN A 48 8.96 -11.69 14.90
C ASN A 48 10.07 -12.69 14.57
N ILE A 49 11.02 -12.33 13.70
CA ILE A 49 12.22 -13.14 13.45
C ILE A 49 13.08 -13.24 14.71
N LEU A 50 13.30 -12.12 15.41
CA LEU A 50 14.03 -12.11 16.68
C LEU A 50 13.30 -12.86 17.79
N VAL A 51 11.97 -12.75 17.85
CA VAL A 51 11.14 -13.51 18.81
C VAL A 51 11.30 -15.00 18.57
N LYS A 52 11.22 -15.48 17.32
CA LYS A 52 11.46 -16.90 16.99
C LYS A 52 12.84 -17.38 17.40
N TYR A 53 13.87 -16.55 17.20
CA TYR A 53 15.22 -16.82 17.67
C TYR A 53 15.29 -16.92 19.20
N ALA A 54 14.70 -15.96 19.91
CA ALA A 54 14.66 -15.89 21.37
C ALA A 54 13.92 -17.10 21.98
N VAL A 55 12.77 -17.49 21.40
CA VAL A 55 12.02 -18.68 21.80
C VAL A 55 12.86 -19.94 21.62
N SER A 56 13.55 -20.08 20.49
CA SER A 56 14.44 -21.22 20.23
C SER A 56 15.59 -21.29 21.24
N GLU A 57 16.18 -20.14 21.59
CA GLU A 57 17.25 -20.06 22.60
C GLU A 57 16.74 -20.39 24.01
N PHE A 58 15.53 -19.94 24.36
CA PHE A 58 14.89 -20.29 25.64
C PHE A 58 14.63 -21.79 25.72
N GLN A 59 14.03 -22.37 24.69
CA GLN A 59 13.75 -23.80 24.61
C GLN A 59 15.04 -24.64 24.68
N ARG A 60 16.12 -24.19 24.03
CA ARG A 60 17.42 -24.87 24.09
C ARG A 60 18.02 -24.86 25.50
N LYS A 61 17.85 -23.79 26.28
CA LYS A 61 18.44 -23.62 27.62
C LYS A 61 17.59 -24.23 28.72
N GLN A 62 16.29 -23.92 28.72
CA GLN A 62 15.36 -24.29 29.79
C GLN A 62 14.50 -25.51 29.45
N LYS A 63 14.56 -26.03 28.21
CA LYS A 63 13.78 -27.20 27.74
C LYS A 63 12.26 -27.00 27.75
N HIS A 64 11.80 -25.75 27.84
CA HIS A 64 10.40 -25.35 27.77
C HIS A 64 10.11 -24.53 26.51
N ASP A 65 8.96 -24.79 25.87
CA ASP A 65 8.48 -24.02 24.72
C ASP A 65 7.45 -22.98 25.17
N VAL A 66 7.74 -21.70 24.89
CA VAL A 66 6.88 -20.55 25.24
C VAL A 66 6.06 -20.03 24.05
N SER A 67 6.11 -20.71 22.90
CA SER A 67 5.44 -20.29 21.64
C SER A 67 3.92 -20.13 21.78
N ASN A 68 3.30 -20.75 22.78
CA ASN A 68 1.85 -20.67 23.03
C ASN A 68 1.49 -19.80 24.24
N ASN A 69 2.46 -19.14 24.88
CA ASN A 69 2.23 -18.28 26.03
C ASN A 69 2.17 -16.80 25.62
N ALA A 70 0.96 -16.25 25.53
CA ALA A 70 0.73 -14.86 25.09
C ALA A 70 1.47 -13.82 25.95
N ARG A 71 1.56 -14.05 27.28
CA ARG A 71 2.26 -13.13 28.19
C ARG A 71 3.77 -13.16 27.93
N ALA A 72 4.35 -14.34 27.77
CA ALA A 72 5.77 -14.50 27.46
C ALA A 72 6.11 -13.88 26.09
N LEU A 73 5.30 -14.15 25.06
CA LEU A 73 5.49 -13.60 23.71
C LEU A 73 5.41 -12.08 23.68
N CYS A 74 4.46 -11.46 24.40
CA CYS A 74 4.34 -10.01 24.47
C CYS A 74 5.62 -9.37 25.06
N ARG A 75 6.16 -9.96 26.13
CA ARG A 75 7.41 -9.49 26.77
C ARG A 75 8.62 -9.69 25.86
N LEU A 76 8.70 -10.83 25.17
CA LEU A 76 9.73 -11.09 24.18
C LEU A 76 9.68 -10.09 23.03
N LYS A 77 8.49 -9.74 22.54
CA LYS A 77 8.31 -8.80 21.43
C LYS A 77 8.90 -7.43 21.78
N ALA A 78 8.62 -6.91 22.98
CA ALA A 78 9.19 -5.65 23.46
C ALA A 78 10.74 -5.71 23.55
N ALA A 79 11.28 -6.77 24.17
CA ALA A 79 12.74 -6.93 24.29
C ALA A 79 13.42 -7.12 22.92
N CYS A 80 12.77 -7.79 21.97
CA CYS A 80 13.28 -7.99 20.61
C CYS A 80 13.25 -6.69 19.79
N GLU A 81 12.22 -5.86 19.94
CA GLU A 81 12.14 -4.55 19.29
C GLU A 81 13.29 -3.65 19.76
N ASP A 82 13.56 -3.60 21.07
CA ASP A 82 14.69 -2.86 21.61
C ASP A 82 16.02 -3.42 21.10
N ALA A 83 16.20 -4.74 21.10
CA ALA A 83 17.39 -5.38 20.53
C ALA A 83 17.58 -5.02 19.04
N LYS A 84 16.52 -5.01 18.22
CA LYS A 84 16.56 -4.57 16.81
C LYS A 84 17.05 -3.13 16.67
N ARG A 85 16.54 -2.23 17.52
CA ARG A 85 16.96 -0.81 17.55
C ARG A 85 18.44 -0.69 17.92
N TYR A 86 18.94 -1.47 18.87
CA TYR A 86 20.37 -1.53 19.21
C TYR A 86 21.23 -2.09 18.08
N LEU A 87 20.80 -3.17 17.43
CA LEU A 87 21.50 -3.78 16.29
C LEU A 87 21.60 -2.86 15.07
N SER A 88 20.78 -1.81 15.00
CA SER A 88 20.89 -0.78 13.96
C SER A 88 22.08 0.16 14.18
N LYS A 89 22.67 0.17 15.38
CA LYS A 89 23.79 1.06 15.79
C LYS A 89 25.02 0.29 16.30
N SER A 90 24.83 -0.96 16.72
CA SER A 90 25.83 -1.79 17.38
C SER A 90 25.97 -3.14 16.68
N THR A 91 27.14 -3.79 16.83
CA THR A 91 27.43 -5.10 16.23
C THR A 91 26.79 -6.27 16.98
N PHE A 92 26.26 -6.04 18.17
CA PHE A 92 25.52 -7.03 18.97
C PHE A 92 24.49 -6.35 19.88
N ALA A 93 23.53 -7.13 20.37
CA ALA A 93 22.55 -6.75 21.37
C ALA A 93 22.27 -7.93 22.32
N SER A 94 21.83 -7.62 23.54
CA SER A 94 21.28 -8.62 24.47
C SER A 94 19.75 -8.59 24.40
N ILE A 95 19.13 -9.76 24.53
CA ILE A 95 17.70 -9.94 24.76
C ILE A 95 17.56 -10.54 26.15
N GLU A 96 16.99 -9.76 27.07
CA GLU A 96 16.92 -10.08 28.49
C GLU A 96 15.48 -9.91 28.99
N VAL A 97 14.92 -10.99 29.55
CA VAL A 97 13.57 -11.00 30.14
C VAL A 97 13.58 -11.85 31.40
N GLU A 98 13.46 -11.21 32.56
CA GLU A 98 13.37 -11.87 33.87
C GLU A 98 12.02 -12.61 34.02
N GLU A 99 12.01 -13.76 34.69
CA GLU A 99 10.81 -14.57 34.93
C GLU A 99 9.96 -14.75 33.66
N LEU A 100 10.59 -15.12 32.54
CA LEU A 100 9.90 -15.24 31.26
C LEU A 100 8.81 -16.31 31.32
N PHE A 101 9.11 -17.46 31.92
CA PHE A 101 8.17 -18.57 32.09
C PHE A 101 8.54 -19.41 33.31
N ASP A 102 7.57 -19.71 34.19
CA ASP A 102 7.75 -20.54 35.39
C ASP A 102 8.97 -20.19 36.28
N GLY A 103 9.30 -18.90 36.36
CA GLY A 103 10.44 -18.39 37.15
C GLY A 103 11.80 -18.46 36.43
N ASP A 104 11.84 -19.00 35.21
CA ASP A 104 13.06 -19.04 34.40
C ASP A 104 13.25 -17.73 33.62
N ASP A 105 14.47 -17.21 33.69
CA ASP A 105 14.90 -16.04 32.93
C ASP A 105 15.33 -16.40 31.51
N LEU A 106 15.19 -15.45 30.58
CA LEU A 106 15.90 -15.46 29.31
C LEU A 106 17.02 -14.41 29.32
N HIS A 107 18.24 -14.88 29.09
CA HIS A 107 19.36 -14.02 28.69
C HIS A 107 20.00 -14.61 27.44
N CYS A 108 19.91 -13.94 26.30
CA CYS A 108 20.64 -14.32 25.10
C CYS A 108 21.28 -13.12 24.42
N LYS A 109 22.37 -13.37 23.70
CA LYS A 109 23.04 -12.36 22.87
C LYS A 109 22.81 -12.71 21.41
N ILE A 110 22.64 -11.68 20.60
CA ILE A 110 22.57 -11.80 19.15
C ILE A 110 23.53 -10.79 18.50
N THR A 111 24.24 -11.24 17.47
CA THR A 111 25.10 -10.37 16.67
C THR A 111 24.31 -9.78 15.51
N GLN A 112 24.72 -8.61 15.04
CA GLN A 112 24.16 -7.98 13.85
C GLN A 112 24.31 -8.89 12.63
N ALA A 113 25.44 -9.62 12.51
CA ALA A 113 25.65 -10.60 11.45
C ALA A 113 24.60 -11.73 11.48
N ARG A 114 24.25 -12.25 12.67
CA ARG A 114 23.23 -13.28 12.81
C ARG A 114 21.84 -12.74 12.50
N PHE A 115 21.50 -11.54 12.97
CA PHE A 115 20.23 -10.89 12.63
C PHE A 115 20.09 -10.67 11.11
N ASN A 116 21.16 -10.17 10.47
CA ASN A 116 21.22 -9.98 9.02
C ASN A 116 21.00 -11.29 8.25
N GLU A 117 21.57 -12.40 8.71
CA GLU A 117 21.35 -13.73 8.12
C GLU A 117 19.88 -14.16 8.22
N LEU A 118 19.26 -13.97 9.39
CA LEU A 118 17.87 -14.36 9.65
C LEU A 118 16.86 -13.51 8.87
N CYS A 119 17.19 -12.24 8.58
CA CYS A 119 16.30 -11.30 7.88
C CYS A 119 16.57 -11.19 6.37
N LYS A 120 17.55 -11.93 5.84
CA LYS A 120 18.01 -11.80 4.45
C LYS A 120 16.87 -11.94 3.45
N ASP A 121 16.10 -13.03 3.54
CA ASP A 121 15.00 -13.30 2.60
C ASP A 121 13.92 -12.20 2.65
N LEU A 122 13.66 -11.66 3.84
CA LEU A 122 12.67 -10.59 4.04
C LEU A 122 13.13 -9.28 3.39
N ILE A 123 14.42 -8.96 3.48
CA ILE A 123 15.01 -7.77 2.86
C ILE A 123 15.10 -7.94 1.34
N GLU A 124 15.41 -9.14 0.84
CA GLU A 124 15.44 -9.39 -0.61
C GLU A 124 14.05 -9.23 -1.24
N ARG A 125 12.99 -9.66 -0.52
CA ARG A 125 11.58 -9.46 -0.94
C ARG A 125 11.22 -7.99 -1.13
N THR A 126 11.83 -7.05 -0.39
CA THR A 126 11.50 -5.62 -0.53
C THR A 126 11.98 -5.04 -1.87
N LEU A 127 12.92 -5.70 -2.54
CA LEU A 127 13.38 -5.27 -3.86
C LEU A 127 12.40 -5.58 -4.98
N ASP A 128 11.45 -6.49 -4.78
CA ASP A 128 10.50 -6.86 -5.82
C ASP A 128 9.49 -5.74 -6.11
N PRO A 129 8.88 -5.09 -5.10
CA PRO A 129 8.13 -3.86 -5.32
C PRO A 129 8.96 -2.76 -5.98
N VAL A 130 10.23 -2.58 -5.58
CA VAL A 130 11.14 -1.59 -6.19
C VAL A 130 11.34 -1.85 -7.69
N LYS A 131 11.62 -3.09 -8.09
CA LYS A 131 11.75 -3.47 -9.51
C LYS A 131 10.45 -3.25 -10.27
N LYS A 132 9.31 -3.57 -9.65
CA LYS A 132 7.99 -3.41 -10.25
C LYS A 132 7.66 -1.94 -10.51
N VAL A 133 7.88 -1.04 -9.55
CA VAL A 133 7.59 0.39 -9.74
C VAL A 133 8.50 1.04 -10.77
N LEU A 134 9.77 0.63 -10.86
CA LEU A 134 10.67 1.10 -11.92
C LEU A 134 10.17 0.68 -13.30
N LYS A 135 9.72 -0.57 -13.44
CA LYS A 135 9.13 -1.08 -14.68
C LYS A 135 7.84 -0.33 -15.03
N ASP A 136 6.95 -0.12 -14.06
CA ASP A 136 5.69 0.59 -14.26
C ASP A 136 5.92 2.06 -14.67
N ALA A 137 6.90 2.72 -14.06
CA ALA A 137 7.33 4.07 -14.42
C ALA A 137 8.12 4.12 -15.76
N LYS A 138 8.48 2.96 -16.32
CA LYS A 138 9.32 2.80 -17.52
C LYS A 138 10.70 3.44 -17.38
N LEU A 139 11.29 3.30 -16.19
CA LEU A 139 12.59 3.87 -15.84
C LEU A 139 13.61 2.77 -15.53
N GLN A 140 14.87 3.09 -15.80
CA GLN A 140 16.03 2.31 -15.36
C GLN A 140 16.52 2.83 -14.00
N LYS A 141 17.31 2.00 -13.31
CA LYS A 141 17.97 2.39 -12.04
C LYS A 141 18.81 3.66 -12.16
N SER A 142 19.42 3.88 -13.32
CA SER A 142 20.23 5.05 -13.63
C SER A 142 19.43 6.35 -13.67
N ASP A 143 18.14 6.27 -13.98
CA ASP A 143 17.28 7.45 -14.15
C ASP A 143 16.84 8.04 -12.80
N ILE A 144 16.91 7.26 -11.73
CA ILE A 144 16.60 7.71 -10.37
C ILE A 144 17.72 8.61 -9.88
N ASN A 145 17.46 9.89 -9.63
CA ASN A 145 18.48 10.80 -9.12
C ASN A 145 18.72 10.63 -7.63
N TYR A 146 17.65 10.39 -6.86
CA TYR A 146 17.70 10.31 -5.41
C TYR A 146 16.88 9.14 -4.88
N VAL A 147 17.39 8.49 -3.83
CA VAL A 147 16.67 7.46 -3.09
C VAL A 147 16.45 7.98 -1.68
N LEU A 148 15.18 8.23 -1.32
CA LEU A 148 14.77 8.74 -0.03
C LEU A 148 14.28 7.58 0.85
N LEU A 149 14.79 7.49 2.06
CA LEU A 149 14.39 6.50 3.05
C LEU A 149 13.35 7.09 4.01
N VAL A 150 12.23 6.41 4.17
CA VAL A 150 11.13 6.77 5.08
C VAL A 150 10.77 5.55 5.92
N GLY A 151 10.30 5.77 7.16
CA GLY A 151 9.92 4.71 8.07
C GLY A 151 11.08 4.13 8.87
N GLY A 152 10.84 3.83 10.15
CA GLY A 152 11.88 3.47 11.12
C GLY A 152 12.67 2.21 10.77
N SER A 153 12.09 1.26 10.02
CA SER A 153 12.79 0.03 9.64
C SER A 153 13.90 0.28 8.62
N THR A 154 13.89 1.42 7.91
CA THR A 154 15.01 1.82 7.03
C THR A 154 16.30 2.14 7.77
N ARG A 155 16.26 2.25 9.10
CA ARG A 155 17.46 2.41 9.96
C ARG A 155 18.30 1.14 10.04
N ILE A 156 17.76 -0.02 9.63
CA ILE A 156 18.50 -1.30 9.59
C ILE A 156 19.63 -1.19 8.55
N PRO A 157 20.91 -1.34 8.95
CA PRO A 157 22.04 -1.14 8.04
C PRO A 157 22.05 -2.06 6.82
N LEU A 158 21.55 -3.30 6.97
CA LEU A 158 21.45 -4.23 5.85
C LEU A 158 20.47 -3.74 4.77
N ILE A 159 19.35 -3.10 5.15
CA ILE A 159 18.40 -2.53 4.17
C ILE A 159 19.08 -1.41 3.37
N GLN A 160 19.79 -0.51 4.05
CA GLN A 160 20.52 0.59 3.40
C GLN A 160 21.60 0.05 2.45
N LYS A 161 22.36 -0.95 2.90
CA LYS A 161 23.39 -1.59 2.08
C LYS A 161 22.78 -2.25 0.84
N THR A 162 21.77 -3.09 1.02
CA THR A 162 21.08 -3.79 -0.08
C THR A 162 20.50 -2.79 -1.09
N LEU A 163 19.90 -1.70 -0.62
CA LEU A 163 19.33 -0.68 -1.50
C LEU A 163 20.42 0.10 -2.26
N SER A 164 21.52 0.46 -1.60
CA SER A 164 22.67 1.11 -2.24
C SER A 164 23.29 0.21 -3.31
N GLU A 165 23.52 -1.07 -3.01
CA GLU A 165 24.01 -2.08 -3.96
C GLU A 165 23.04 -2.26 -5.14
N PHE A 166 21.72 -2.28 -4.87
CA PHE A 166 20.71 -2.36 -5.92
C PHE A 166 20.78 -1.18 -6.89
N PHE A 167 21.09 0.03 -6.41
CA PHE A 167 21.28 1.24 -7.22
C PHE A 167 22.76 1.51 -7.56
N ASP A 168 23.55 0.45 -7.77
CA ASP A 168 24.94 0.51 -8.25
C ASP A 168 25.87 1.31 -7.31
N ASN A 169 25.72 1.09 -6.00
CA ASN A 169 26.43 1.78 -4.92
C ASN A 169 26.16 3.29 -4.86
N LYS A 170 24.97 3.72 -5.30
CA LYS A 170 24.53 5.11 -5.16
C LYS A 170 24.41 5.50 -3.69
N ASN A 171 24.79 6.75 -3.39
CA ASN A 171 24.58 7.36 -2.08
C ASN A 171 23.07 7.54 -1.82
N LEU A 172 22.59 6.96 -0.73
CA LEU A 172 21.22 7.14 -0.26
C LEU A 172 21.07 8.50 0.42
N ASN A 173 19.85 9.05 0.42
CA ASN A 173 19.57 10.32 1.05
C ASN A 173 19.14 10.13 2.52
N PHE A 174 19.83 10.80 3.43
CA PHE A 174 19.58 10.81 4.87
C PHE A 174 19.30 12.23 5.41
N ASP A 175 18.99 13.19 4.52
CA ASP A 175 18.81 14.61 4.86
C ASP A 175 17.52 14.83 5.69
N ILE A 176 16.61 13.85 5.73
CA ILE A 176 15.31 13.93 6.40
C ILE A 176 15.21 12.81 7.45
N ASN A 177 14.63 13.10 8.61
CA ASN A 177 14.33 12.09 9.61
C ASN A 177 13.25 11.13 9.06
N PRO A 178 13.54 9.82 8.89
CA PRO A 178 12.60 8.88 8.29
C PRO A 178 11.30 8.71 9.09
N ASP A 179 11.33 8.95 10.41
CA ASP A 179 10.15 8.80 11.27
C ASP A 179 9.20 10.02 11.21
N GLU A 180 9.69 11.18 10.74
CA GLU A 180 8.94 12.45 10.74
C GLU A 180 8.62 12.94 9.31
N ALA A 181 9.24 12.34 8.29
CA ALA A 181 9.14 12.79 6.89
C ALA A 181 7.68 12.94 6.42
N VAL A 182 6.85 11.93 6.71
CA VAL A 182 5.43 11.89 6.31
C VAL A 182 4.65 13.00 7.02
N ALA A 183 4.80 13.13 8.34
CA ALA A 183 4.10 14.14 9.13
C ALA A 183 4.47 15.57 8.72
N ASN A 184 5.75 15.81 8.44
CA ASN A 184 6.22 17.10 7.93
C ASN A 184 5.62 17.42 6.55
N GLY A 185 5.59 16.46 5.63
CA GLY A 185 4.95 16.64 4.32
C GLY A 185 3.46 16.96 4.42
N ALA A 186 2.74 16.25 5.30
CA ALA A 186 1.33 16.50 5.57
C ALA A 186 1.09 17.90 6.17
N ALA A 187 1.95 18.35 7.10
CA ALA A 187 1.85 19.69 7.68
C ALA A 187 2.07 20.79 6.63
N ILE A 188 3.00 20.61 5.70
CA ILE A 188 3.23 21.54 4.58
C ILE A 188 2.00 21.60 3.66
N LEU A 189 1.42 20.44 3.34
CA LEU A 189 0.20 20.38 2.52
C LEU A 189 -1.00 21.03 3.23
N ALA A 190 -1.18 20.78 4.53
CA ALA A 190 -2.23 21.42 5.32
C ALA A 190 -2.06 22.95 5.36
N ALA A 191 -0.82 23.44 5.53
CA ALA A 191 -0.53 24.86 5.47
C ALA A 191 -0.87 25.46 4.09
N HIS A 192 -0.51 24.77 3.00
CA HIS A 192 -0.87 25.16 1.63
C HIS A 192 -2.39 25.26 1.43
N LEU A 193 -3.14 24.22 1.83
CA LEU A 193 -4.60 24.17 1.68
C LEU A 193 -5.33 25.20 2.55
N SER A 194 -4.78 25.54 3.72
CA SER A 194 -5.37 26.53 4.63
C SER A 194 -5.34 27.97 4.09
N LYS A 195 -4.47 28.26 3.11
CA LYS A 195 -4.24 29.62 2.56
C LYS A 195 -3.85 30.68 3.61
N HIS A 196 -3.48 30.27 4.83
CA HIS A 196 -3.18 31.15 5.97
C HIS A 196 -1.67 31.34 6.22
N PHE A 197 -0.79 30.77 5.39
CA PHE A 197 0.66 30.82 5.56
C PHE A 197 1.40 31.47 4.37
N ASP A 198 2.67 31.78 4.61
CA ASP A 198 3.58 32.61 3.82
C ASP A 198 3.64 32.30 2.31
N THR A 199 4.00 33.32 1.52
CA THR A 199 4.02 33.29 0.04
C THR A 199 4.96 32.23 -0.57
N SER A 200 5.88 31.68 0.22
CA SER A 200 6.87 30.69 -0.22
C SER A 200 6.29 29.28 -0.47
N ILE A 201 5.07 28.99 0.00
CA ILE A 201 4.42 27.66 -0.11
C ILE A 201 3.31 27.67 -1.20
N GLN A 202 3.14 28.76 -1.95
CA GLN A 202 1.93 29.00 -2.74
C GLN A 202 1.76 28.16 -4.01
N ASN A 203 2.78 27.43 -4.47
CA ASN A 203 2.72 26.72 -5.77
C ASN A 203 3.14 25.25 -5.68
N ILE A 204 2.61 24.51 -4.70
CA ILE A 204 2.77 23.04 -4.65
C ILE A 204 1.64 22.41 -5.46
N ARG A 205 1.99 21.65 -6.50
CA ARG A 205 1.04 20.82 -7.23
C ARG A 205 1.36 19.35 -6.99
N LEU A 206 0.39 18.60 -6.49
CA LEU A 206 0.49 17.16 -6.32
C LEU A 206 -0.34 16.49 -7.41
N LEU A 207 0.29 15.59 -8.16
CA LEU A 207 -0.37 14.71 -9.12
C LEU A 207 -0.13 13.28 -8.67
N ASP A 208 -1.18 12.66 -8.13
CA ASP A 208 -1.11 11.31 -7.58
C ASP A 208 -1.76 10.29 -8.53
N VAL A 209 -1.58 9.01 -8.22
CA VAL A 209 -2.00 7.89 -9.05
C VAL A 209 -2.71 6.80 -8.25
N ILE A 210 -3.60 6.03 -8.90
CA ILE A 210 -4.23 4.89 -8.24
C ILE A 210 -3.26 3.70 -8.06
N PRO A 211 -3.22 3.05 -6.88
CA PRO A 211 -2.22 2.01 -6.60
C PRO A 211 -2.52 0.66 -7.26
N ARG A 212 -3.78 0.41 -7.58
CA ARG A 212 -4.30 -0.82 -8.17
C ARG A 212 -5.30 -0.49 -9.27
N SER A 213 -5.43 -1.38 -10.24
CA SER A 213 -6.44 -1.21 -11.28
C SER A 213 -7.84 -1.31 -10.68
N LEU A 214 -8.71 -0.39 -11.10
CA LEU A 214 -10.10 -0.29 -10.67
C LEU A 214 -11.03 -0.58 -11.84
N GLY A 215 -12.14 -1.26 -11.57
CA GLY A 215 -13.06 -1.65 -12.62
C GLY A 215 -14.27 -2.41 -12.08
N TRP A 216 -14.94 -3.10 -12.98
CA TRP A 216 -16.19 -3.79 -12.69
C TRP A 216 -16.26 -5.15 -13.38
N GLU A 217 -17.13 -6.02 -12.89
CA GLU A 217 -17.34 -7.36 -13.43
C GLU A 217 -18.11 -7.35 -14.75
N SER A 218 -17.57 -8.02 -15.76
CA SER A 218 -18.22 -8.18 -17.07
C SER A 218 -18.23 -9.65 -17.51
N TYR A 219 -19.15 -9.98 -18.41
CA TYR A 219 -19.32 -11.34 -18.96
C TYR A 219 -19.27 -11.27 -20.49
N ASN A 220 -18.62 -12.23 -21.15
CA ASN A 220 -18.59 -12.29 -22.60
C ASN A 220 -19.88 -12.89 -23.17
N GLY A 221 -20.57 -13.76 -22.43
CA GLY A 221 -21.77 -14.44 -22.90
C GLY A 221 -22.74 -14.90 -21.80
N PRO A 222 -23.93 -15.36 -22.20
CA PRO A 222 -24.96 -15.83 -21.28
C PRO A 222 -24.54 -17.09 -20.50
N ASP A 223 -23.59 -17.87 -21.02
CA ASP A 223 -23.12 -19.12 -20.39
C ASP A 223 -21.91 -18.95 -19.46
N ASP A 224 -21.33 -17.75 -19.40
CA ASP A 224 -20.13 -17.49 -18.61
C ASP A 224 -20.42 -17.58 -17.11
N LYS A 225 -19.84 -18.59 -16.45
CA LYS A 225 -19.98 -18.77 -15.00
C LYS A 225 -19.00 -17.92 -14.18
N ILE A 226 -17.98 -17.37 -14.83
CA ILE A 226 -16.91 -16.61 -14.18
C ILE A 226 -16.85 -15.23 -14.83
N GLY A 227 -16.91 -14.19 -14.00
CA GLY A 227 -16.78 -12.81 -14.43
C GLY A 227 -15.35 -12.43 -14.82
N PHE A 228 -15.22 -11.63 -15.86
CA PHE A 228 -13.98 -10.99 -16.29
C PHE A 228 -13.87 -9.61 -15.67
N PHE A 229 -12.66 -9.25 -15.27
CA PHE A 229 -12.38 -7.93 -14.74
C PHE A 229 -12.24 -6.93 -15.88
N ARG A 230 -13.24 -6.06 -16.02
CA ARG A 230 -13.19 -4.96 -16.97
C ARG A 230 -12.62 -3.73 -16.29
N VAL A 231 -11.36 -3.46 -16.61
CA VAL A 231 -10.61 -2.32 -16.09
C VAL A 231 -11.22 -1.01 -16.60
N ALA A 232 -11.62 -0.14 -15.68
CA ALA A 232 -11.97 1.25 -15.96
C ALA A 232 -10.71 2.13 -15.93
N PHE A 233 -9.92 1.99 -14.87
CA PHE A 233 -8.65 2.69 -14.70
C PHE A 233 -7.53 1.70 -14.36
N PRO A 234 -6.47 1.59 -15.18
CA PRO A 234 -5.33 0.75 -14.83
C PRO A 234 -4.53 1.34 -13.67
N ARG A 235 -3.82 0.51 -12.91
CA ARG A 235 -2.87 0.98 -11.87
C ARG A 235 -1.94 2.06 -12.42
N ASN A 236 -1.56 2.99 -11.56
CA ASN A 236 -0.79 4.19 -11.84
C ASN A 236 -1.50 5.22 -12.77
N THR A 237 -2.82 5.12 -12.97
CA THR A 237 -3.58 6.19 -13.63
C THR A 237 -3.64 7.41 -12.71
N LYS A 238 -3.30 8.58 -13.27
CA LYS A 238 -3.36 9.86 -12.54
C LYS A 238 -4.79 10.26 -12.25
N PHE A 239 -5.05 10.79 -11.07
CA PHE A 239 -6.36 11.34 -10.69
C PHE A 239 -6.26 12.82 -10.28
N PRO A 240 -7.33 13.62 -10.45
CA PRO A 240 -8.68 13.23 -10.88
C PRO A 240 -8.80 12.80 -12.35
N CYS A 241 -9.70 11.86 -12.65
CA CYS A 241 -9.94 11.36 -14.01
C CYS A 241 -11.35 10.78 -14.21
N GLU A 242 -11.82 10.75 -15.47
CA GLU A 242 -13.10 10.16 -15.87
C GLU A 242 -12.90 9.22 -17.07
N THR A 243 -13.67 8.13 -17.11
CA THR A 243 -13.81 7.28 -18.30
C THR A 243 -15.25 6.83 -18.48
N LYS A 244 -15.63 6.57 -19.74
CA LYS A 244 -16.95 6.05 -20.11
C LYS A 244 -16.79 4.76 -20.87
N GLN A 245 -17.48 3.72 -20.41
CA GLN A 245 -17.51 2.41 -21.03
C GLN A 245 -18.96 1.97 -21.23
N PHE A 246 -19.21 1.08 -22.18
CA PHE A 246 -20.57 0.59 -22.47
C PHE A 246 -20.71 -0.88 -22.09
N ALA A 247 -21.80 -1.20 -21.40
CA ALA A 247 -22.25 -2.54 -21.06
C ALA A 247 -23.58 -2.83 -21.76
N CYS A 248 -24.00 -4.09 -21.76
CA CYS A 248 -25.29 -4.49 -22.29
C CYS A 248 -25.93 -5.60 -21.45
N THR A 249 -27.23 -5.82 -21.63
CA THR A 249 -27.96 -6.89 -20.92
C THR A 249 -27.47 -8.27 -21.36
N ARG A 250 -27.41 -9.20 -20.41
CA ARG A 250 -26.95 -10.58 -20.62
C ARG A 250 -28.09 -11.50 -21.07
N PHE A 251 -29.32 -11.22 -20.63
CA PHE A 251 -30.49 -12.05 -20.89
C PHE A 251 -31.61 -11.24 -21.56
N ASP A 252 -32.47 -11.94 -22.31
CA ASP A 252 -33.66 -11.34 -22.91
C ASP A 252 -34.58 -10.77 -21.82
N ASN A 253 -35.08 -9.56 -22.05
CA ASN A 253 -36.01 -8.86 -21.15
C ASN A 253 -35.48 -8.65 -19.72
N GLN A 254 -34.15 -8.61 -19.54
CA GLN A 254 -33.51 -8.32 -18.27
C GLN A 254 -33.93 -6.92 -17.76
N LYS A 255 -34.47 -6.85 -16.54
CA LYS A 255 -34.99 -5.62 -15.92
C LYS A 255 -34.07 -4.99 -14.87
N GLU A 256 -33.07 -5.75 -14.43
CA GLU A 256 -32.09 -5.34 -13.43
C GLU A 256 -30.72 -5.87 -13.80
N ALA A 257 -29.67 -5.06 -13.59
CA ALA A 257 -28.28 -5.47 -13.75
C ALA A 257 -27.48 -5.13 -12.48
N GLU A 258 -26.84 -6.13 -11.89
CA GLU A 258 -25.92 -5.95 -10.77
C GLU A 258 -24.53 -5.57 -11.31
N PHE A 259 -23.93 -4.54 -10.71
CA PHE A 259 -22.58 -4.09 -10.96
C PHE A 259 -21.72 -4.38 -9.73
N ASN A 260 -20.80 -5.33 -9.90
CA ASN A 260 -19.81 -5.69 -8.90
C ASN A 260 -18.50 -4.94 -9.18
N ILE A 261 -18.04 -4.13 -8.23
CA ILE A 261 -16.88 -3.25 -8.36
C ILE A 261 -15.65 -3.87 -7.71
N TYR A 262 -14.54 -3.92 -8.44
CA TYR A 262 -13.33 -4.65 -8.05
C TYR A 262 -12.06 -3.80 -8.12
N GLU A 263 -11.11 -4.19 -7.27
CA GLU A 263 -9.72 -3.74 -7.23
C GLU A 263 -8.79 -4.95 -7.43
N GLY A 264 -7.85 -4.88 -8.38
CA GLY A 264 -6.88 -5.95 -8.57
C GLY A 264 -6.22 -5.94 -9.95
N GLU A 265 -5.44 -6.98 -10.26
CA GLU A 265 -4.69 -7.09 -11.53
C GLU A 265 -4.96 -8.39 -12.27
N ASP A 266 -5.77 -9.30 -11.70
CA ASP A 266 -6.13 -10.55 -12.35
C ASP A 266 -7.24 -10.31 -13.38
N ARG A 267 -7.21 -11.08 -14.46
CA ARG A 267 -8.24 -11.04 -15.50
C ARG A 267 -9.59 -11.55 -15.00
N LEU A 268 -9.62 -12.44 -14.01
CA LEU A 268 -10.82 -13.01 -13.42
C LEU A 268 -11.15 -12.31 -12.10
N VAL A 269 -12.40 -11.89 -11.93
CA VAL A 269 -12.80 -11.10 -10.76
C VAL A 269 -12.68 -11.87 -9.44
N GLN A 270 -12.74 -13.20 -9.47
CA GLN A 270 -12.63 -14.06 -8.29
C GLN A 270 -11.26 -13.96 -7.59
N ASN A 271 -10.23 -13.55 -8.33
CA ASN A 271 -8.86 -13.35 -7.84
C ASN A 271 -8.59 -11.89 -7.46
N ASN A 272 -9.60 -11.01 -7.61
CA ASN A 272 -9.53 -9.60 -7.27
C ASN A 272 -10.37 -9.30 -6.02
N LYS A 273 -10.12 -8.16 -5.40
CA LYS A 273 -10.81 -7.71 -4.20
C LYS A 273 -12.11 -7.02 -4.57
N LEU A 274 -13.23 -7.53 -4.08
CA LEU A 274 -14.51 -6.85 -4.17
C LEU A 274 -14.52 -5.61 -3.27
N LEU A 275 -14.87 -4.48 -3.87
CA LEU A 275 -14.99 -3.18 -3.20
C LEU A 275 -16.44 -2.88 -2.81
N GLY A 276 -17.39 -3.19 -3.68
CA GLY A 276 -18.81 -2.98 -3.42
C GLY A 276 -19.69 -3.40 -4.59
N ARG A 277 -21.01 -3.26 -4.40
CA ARG A 277 -22.04 -3.69 -5.36
C ARG A 277 -23.18 -2.69 -5.41
N PHE A 278 -23.79 -2.53 -6.58
CA PHE A 278 -25.05 -1.82 -6.73
C PHE A 278 -25.83 -2.38 -7.92
N SER A 279 -27.15 -2.16 -7.94
CA SER A 279 -28.01 -2.62 -9.03
C SER A 279 -28.60 -1.46 -9.81
N LEU A 280 -28.52 -1.51 -11.13
CA LEU A 280 -29.35 -0.68 -12.00
C LEU A 280 -30.70 -1.37 -12.19
N THR A 281 -31.77 -0.77 -11.68
CA THR A 281 -33.14 -1.27 -11.81
C THR A 281 -33.90 -0.53 -12.91
N HIS A 282 -35.08 -1.04 -13.27
CA HIS A 282 -35.96 -0.46 -14.29
C HIS A 282 -35.33 -0.39 -15.68
N ILE A 283 -34.52 -1.38 -16.05
CA ILE A 283 -33.98 -1.50 -17.41
C ILE A 283 -35.12 -1.78 -18.39
N THR A 284 -35.10 -1.09 -19.54
CA THR A 284 -36.09 -1.30 -20.59
C THR A 284 -35.98 -2.72 -21.16
N PRO A 285 -37.06 -3.54 -21.13
CA PRO A 285 -37.02 -4.89 -21.68
C PRO A 285 -36.70 -4.88 -23.18
N ALA A 286 -35.62 -5.55 -23.56
CA ALA A 286 -35.17 -5.76 -24.92
C ALA A 286 -34.49 -7.13 -25.06
N PRO A 287 -34.25 -7.65 -26.27
CA PRO A 287 -33.42 -8.84 -26.45
C PRO A 287 -32.03 -8.66 -25.83
N ALA A 288 -31.39 -9.75 -25.44
CA ALA A 288 -30.06 -9.73 -24.85
C ALA A 288 -29.08 -8.96 -25.77
N ARG A 289 -28.18 -8.20 -25.15
CA ARG A 289 -27.17 -7.36 -25.80
C ARG A 289 -27.69 -6.16 -26.60
N VAL A 290 -28.99 -5.90 -26.61
CA VAL A 290 -29.58 -4.73 -27.29
C VAL A 290 -29.57 -3.49 -26.40
N THR A 291 -29.89 -3.62 -25.11
CA THR A 291 -29.87 -2.49 -24.19
C THR A 291 -28.45 -1.98 -24.02
N GLU A 292 -28.22 -0.70 -24.29
CA GLU A 292 -26.95 -0.03 -24.01
C GLU A 292 -26.97 0.62 -22.63
N ILE A 293 -26.04 0.21 -21.77
CA ILE A 293 -25.83 0.79 -20.44
C ILE A 293 -24.51 1.54 -20.46
N GLU A 294 -24.55 2.86 -20.29
CA GLU A 294 -23.36 3.70 -20.14
C GLU A 294 -22.86 3.59 -18.70
N VAL A 295 -21.64 3.10 -18.53
CA VAL A 295 -20.93 3.00 -17.24
C VAL A 295 -19.89 4.11 -17.20
N THR A 296 -20.18 5.14 -16.42
CA THR A 296 -19.26 6.26 -16.16
C THR A 296 -18.50 5.97 -14.88
N SER A 297 -17.17 6.04 -14.95
CA SER A 297 -16.25 5.80 -13.85
C SER A 297 -15.46 7.07 -13.62
N VAL A 298 -15.46 7.58 -12.39
CA VAL A 298 -14.82 8.85 -12.00
C VAL A 298 -13.95 8.62 -10.77
N ILE A 299 -12.77 9.22 -10.75
CA ILE A 299 -11.94 9.37 -9.55
C ILE A 299 -11.75 10.87 -9.31
N ASP A 300 -12.15 11.34 -8.13
CA ASP A 300 -12.04 12.75 -7.76
C ASP A 300 -10.64 13.13 -7.25
N GLU A 301 -10.44 14.37 -6.82
CA GLU A 301 -9.17 14.89 -6.30
C GLU A 301 -8.72 14.19 -5.00
N ASN A 302 -9.65 13.54 -4.28
CA ASN A 302 -9.38 12.81 -3.05
C ASN A 302 -9.17 11.30 -3.29
N GLY A 303 -9.20 10.85 -4.55
CA GLY A 303 -9.09 9.44 -4.89
C GLY A 303 -10.37 8.64 -4.66
N ILE A 304 -11.53 9.28 -4.47
CA ILE A 304 -12.81 8.59 -4.30
C ILE A 304 -13.29 8.08 -5.66
N PHE A 305 -13.44 6.76 -5.77
CA PHE A 305 -13.87 6.11 -7.00
C PHE A 305 -15.38 5.98 -7.05
N THR A 306 -16.03 6.63 -8.01
CA THR A 306 -17.48 6.55 -8.23
C THR A 306 -17.77 5.86 -9.56
N VAL A 307 -18.69 4.89 -9.54
CA VAL A 307 -19.19 4.22 -10.73
C VAL A 307 -20.68 4.47 -10.86
N THR A 308 -21.10 4.96 -12.01
CA THR A 308 -22.49 5.26 -12.36
C THR A 308 -22.89 4.45 -13.58
N ALA A 309 -23.98 3.69 -13.50
CA ALA A 309 -24.56 2.98 -14.63
C ALA A 309 -25.88 3.65 -15.04
N MET A 310 -26.05 3.90 -16.34
CA MET A 310 -27.23 4.56 -16.90
C MET A 310 -27.78 3.79 -18.12
N ASP A 311 -29.05 3.41 -18.10
CA ASP A 311 -29.77 2.91 -19.28
C ASP A 311 -29.99 4.07 -20.25
N LYS A 312 -29.40 3.98 -21.46
CA LYS A 312 -29.45 5.06 -22.46
C LYS A 312 -30.84 5.27 -23.04
N GLN A 313 -31.75 4.30 -22.94
CA GLN A 313 -33.08 4.39 -23.53
C GLN A 313 -34.06 5.15 -22.65
N ASN A 314 -34.02 4.93 -21.34
CA ASN A 314 -34.98 5.51 -20.39
C ASN A 314 -34.36 6.47 -19.36
N GLY A 315 -33.03 6.57 -19.30
CA GLY A 315 -32.32 7.46 -18.38
C GLY A 315 -32.29 6.98 -16.93
N SER A 316 -32.76 5.75 -16.64
CA SER A 316 -32.61 5.13 -15.32
C SER A 316 -31.13 5.06 -14.98
N THR A 317 -30.78 5.50 -13.78
CA THR A 317 -29.39 5.58 -13.33
C THR A 317 -29.28 5.11 -11.89
N ASN A 318 -28.16 4.47 -11.58
CA ASN A 318 -27.74 4.21 -10.21
C ASN A 318 -26.22 4.30 -10.12
N SER A 319 -25.69 4.56 -8.92
CA SER A 319 -24.27 4.77 -8.71
C SER A 319 -23.79 4.24 -7.37
N LEU A 320 -22.50 3.95 -7.29
CA LEU A 320 -21.81 3.61 -6.07
C LEU A 320 -20.51 4.40 -5.96
N ALA A 321 -20.34 5.11 -4.84
CA ALA A 321 -19.07 5.71 -4.45
C ALA A 321 -18.31 4.76 -3.52
N ILE A 322 -17.13 4.35 -3.93
CA ILE A 322 -16.18 3.56 -3.13
C ILE A 322 -15.28 4.54 -2.39
N LEU A 323 -15.53 4.67 -1.09
CA LEU A 323 -14.58 5.30 -0.17
C LEU A 323 -13.49 4.26 0.15
N GLN A 324 -12.22 4.67 0.13
CA GLN A 324 -11.09 3.77 0.38
C GLN A 324 -11.10 3.14 1.78
N ASP A 325 -11.93 3.63 2.70
CA ASP A 325 -11.89 3.24 4.10
C ASP A 325 -13.03 2.28 4.47
N LYS A 326 -12.72 0.98 4.56
CA LYS A 326 -13.65 -0.09 4.98
C LYS A 326 -14.06 -0.01 6.46
N GLY A 327 -13.61 1.00 7.20
CA GLY A 327 -13.91 1.19 8.62
C GLY A 327 -14.69 2.46 8.97
N ARG A 328 -15.17 3.23 7.99
CA ARG A 328 -15.85 4.50 8.27
C ARG A 328 -17.20 4.24 8.93
N LEU A 329 -17.31 4.72 10.16
CA LEU A 329 -18.55 4.82 10.90
C LEU A 329 -19.61 5.50 10.02
N THR A 330 -20.82 4.93 10.01
CA THR A 330 -21.99 5.57 9.42
C THR A 330 -22.17 6.97 10.02
N GLU A 331 -22.86 7.86 9.30
CA GLU A 331 -23.11 9.22 9.79
C GLU A 331 -23.73 9.22 11.21
N ASN A 332 -24.58 8.23 11.49
CA ASN A 332 -25.18 8.01 12.82
C ASN A 332 -24.18 7.56 13.89
N GLU A 333 -23.15 6.82 13.51
CA GLU A 333 -22.08 6.39 14.43
C GLU A 333 -21.07 7.53 14.67
N LEU A 334 -20.80 8.36 13.65
CA LEU A 334 -19.98 9.57 13.79
C LEU A 334 -20.62 10.60 14.73
N ILE A 335 -21.93 10.78 14.68
CA ILE A 335 -22.67 11.70 15.56
C ILE A 335 -22.69 11.21 17.02
N LYS A 336 -22.47 9.91 17.27
CA LYS A 336 -22.54 9.31 18.61
C LYS A 336 -21.21 9.34 19.39
N MET A 337 -20.08 9.65 18.75
CA MET A 337 -18.76 9.77 19.40
C MET A 337 -18.51 11.20 19.87
#